data_AF-A0A0Z8Y7R2-F1
#
_entry.id   AF-A0A0Z8Y7R2-F1
#
_cell.length_a   1.000
_cell.length_b   1.000
_cell.length_c   1.000
_cell.angle_alpha   90.00
_cell.angle_beta   90.00
_cell.angle_gamma   90.00
#
_symmetry.space_group_name_H-M   'P 1'
#
loop_
_entity.id
_entity.type
_entity.pdbx_description
1 polymer ?
#
loop_
_entity_poly.entity_id
_entity_poly.type
_entity_poly.pdbx_seq_one_letter_code
_entity_poly.pdbx_strand_id
1 'polypeptide(L)'
;MPATTIPDNLVGKWQGSSQQARNVEVTISADGTFTTYEDFRLSEDEEGEQLIQTYTARVTDLVEYALNHYLIRGVDGEGSALLPGVTGLGGHIAPGFILEDGQYKVIMWGNPFNPSVESVYDLV
;
A
#
# COMPACT_ATOMS: atom_id res chain seq x y z
N MET A 1 3.80 11.97 -16.29
CA MET A 1 5.05 11.91 -15.50
C MET A 1 5.69 10.55 -15.74
N PRO A 2 7.03 10.43 -15.90
CA PRO A 2 7.69 9.14 -16.05
C PRO A 2 7.61 8.32 -14.75
N ALA A 3 7.57 6.99 -14.87
CA ALA A 3 7.65 6.08 -13.73
C ALA A 3 8.99 6.27 -13.00
N THR A 4 8.93 6.57 -11.71
CA THR A 4 10.13 6.73 -10.89
C THR A 4 10.45 5.39 -10.22
N THR A 5 11.71 4.94 -10.33
CA THR A 5 12.28 3.88 -9.48
C THR A 5 11.97 4.18 -8.01
N ILE A 6 11.81 3.16 -7.15
CA ILE A 6 11.59 3.39 -5.72
C ILE A 6 12.68 4.32 -5.16
N PRO A 7 12.31 5.49 -4.59
CA PRO A 7 13.28 6.37 -3.96
C PRO A 7 13.96 5.67 -2.79
N ASP A 8 15.27 5.85 -2.64
CA ASP A 8 16.08 5.15 -1.63
C ASP A 8 15.59 5.40 -0.20
N ASN A 9 14.98 6.57 0.06
CA ASN A 9 14.40 6.91 1.36
C ASN A 9 13.11 6.15 1.69
N LEU A 10 12.48 5.46 0.73
CA LEU A 10 11.34 4.59 1.01
C LEU A 10 11.77 3.17 1.38
N VAL A 11 12.98 2.76 1.00
CA VAL A 11 13.48 1.41 1.23
C VAL A 11 13.66 1.20 2.73
N GLY A 12 13.00 0.18 3.26
CA GLY A 12 13.02 -0.10 4.69
C GLY A 12 11.72 -0.70 5.21
N LYS A 13 11.58 -0.69 6.54
CA LYS A 13 10.39 -1.16 7.25
C LYS A 13 9.57 0.02 7.75
N TRP A 14 8.26 -0.11 7.62
CA TRP A 14 7.27 0.89 7.98
C TRP A 14 6.15 0.24 8.77
N GLN A 15 5.63 0.94 9.76
CA GLN A 15 4.48 0.48 10.52
C GLN A 15 3.20 0.89 9.82
N GLY A 16 2.34 -0.08 9.49
CA GLY A 16 0.98 0.19 9.02
C GLY A 16 0.00 0.34 10.19
N SER A 17 -1.20 0.83 9.88
CA SER A 17 -2.30 0.96 10.82
C SER A 17 -3.55 0.27 10.28
N SER A 18 -4.25 -0.49 11.13
CA SER A 18 -5.54 -1.11 10.81
C SER A 18 -6.48 -1.01 12.00
N GLN A 19 -7.79 -0.95 11.73
CA GLN A 19 -8.80 -1.16 12.76
C GLN A 19 -9.05 -2.64 13.04
N GLN A 20 -8.63 -3.53 12.14
CA GLN A 20 -8.94 -4.96 12.18
C GLN A 20 -7.72 -5.80 12.55
N ALA A 21 -6.52 -5.41 12.09
CA ALA A 21 -5.28 -6.06 12.45
C ALA A 21 -4.62 -5.35 13.64
N ARG A 22 -4.13 -6.14 14.61
CA ARG A 22 -3.39 -5.62 15.78
C ARG A 22 -1.98 -5.16 15.42
N ASN A 23 -1.39 -5.76 14.39
CA ASN A 23 -0.08 -5.39 13.88
C ASN A 23 -0.07 -5.45 12.36
N VAL A 24 0.56 -4.45 11.75
CA VAL A 24 0.75 -4.36 10.32
C VAL A 24 2.15 -3.83 10.05
N GLU A 25 2.97 -4.58 9.34
CA GLU A 25 4.32 -4.14 8.95
C GLU A 25 4.45 -4.17 7.43
N VAL A 26 5.03 -3.13 6.88
CA VAL A 26 5.30 -3.00 5.44
C VAL A 26 6.80 -2.93 5.24
N THR A 27 7.35 -3.81 4.41
CA THR A 27 8.74 -3.77 3.99
C THR A 27 8.81 -3.40 2.52
N ILE A 28 9.51 -2.30 2.22
CA ILE A 28 9.74 -1.83 0.86
C ILE A 28 11.19 -2.12 0.48
N SER A 29 11.37 -2.85 -0.60
CA SER A 29 12.68 -3.18 -1.17
C SER A 29 13.04 -2.24 -2.33
N ALA A 30 14.34 -2.08 -2.58
CA ALA A 30 14.87 -1.19 -3.63
C ALA A 30 14.40 -1.54 -5.05
N ASP A 31 13.96 -2.78 -5.27
CA ASP A 31 13.49 -3.27 -6.57
C ASP A 31 12.00 -3.00 -6.85
N GLY A 32 11.28 -2.35 -5.92
CA GLY A 32 9.84 -2.16 -6.02
C GLY A 32 9.01 -3.17 -5.24
N THR A 33 9.61 -4.15 -4.58
CA THR A 33 8.86 -5.18 -3.85
C THR A 33 8.36 -4.67 -2.51
N PHE A 34 7.04 -4.72 -2.33
CA PHE A 34 6.33 -4.41 -1.10
C PHE A 34 5.88 -5.73 -0.50
N THR A 35 6.32 -6.00 0.72
CA THR A 35 5.88 -7.15 1.51
C THR A 35 5.15 -6.64 2.73
N THR A 36 3.91 -7.06 2.87
CA THR A 36 3.03 -6.64 3.96
C THR A 36 2.73 -7.82 4.85
N TYR A 37 3.02 -7.68 6.14
CA TYR A 37 2.68 -8.62 7.20
C TYR A 37 1.50 -8.07 7.99
N GLU A 38 0.49 -8.90 8.24
CA GLU A 38 -0.72 -8.53 8.95
C GLU A 38 -1.07 -9.59 9.99
N ASP A 39 -1.29 -9.15 11.23
CA ASP A 39 -1.74 -10.00 12.33
C ASP A 39 -3.16 -9.60 12.73
N PHE A 40 -4.15 -10.42 12.37
CA PHE A 40 -5.57 -10.20 12.68
C PHE A 40 -6.02 -10.81 14.01
N ARG A 41 -5.10 -11.37 14.79
CA ARG A 41 -5.42 -11.85 16.13
C ARG A 41 -5.77 -10.68 17.04
N LEU A 42 -6.56 -10.94 18.07
CA LEU A 42 -6.90 -9.99 19.12
C LEU A 42 -5.77 -9.82 20.14
N SER A 43 -4.89 -10.82 20.28
CA SER A 43 -3.74 -10.77 21.18
C SER A 43 -2.59 -11.65 20.70
N GLU A 44 -1.41 -11.50 21.29
CA GLU A 44 -0.21 -12.27 20.91
C GLU A 44 -0.33 -13.75 21.26
N ASP A 45 -1.00 -14.06 22.37
CA ASP A 45 -1.19 -15.41 22.90
C ASP A 45 -2.37 -16.16 22.25
N GLU A 46 -3.11 -15.51 21.35
CA GLU A 46 -4.18 -16.17 20.62
C GLU A 46 -3.61 -17.19 19.62
N GLU A 47 -4.10 -18.42 19.72
CA GLU A 47 -3.83 -19.45 18.71
C GLU A 47 -4.59 -19.12 17.42
N GLY A 48 -3.91 -19.20 16.28
CA GLY A 48 -4.54 -18.98 15.00
C GLY A 48 -3.59 -18.42 13.96
N GLU A 49 -2.57 -19.18 13.59
CA GLU A 49 -1.60 -18.77 12.57
C GLU A 49 -2.27 -18.42 11.23
N GLN A 50 -3.44 -19.01 10.91
CA GLN A 50 -4.22 -18.64 9.73
C GLN A 50 -4.76 -17.20 9.73
N LEU A 51 -4.73 -16.52 10.88
CA LEU A 51 -5.09 -15.10 11.04
C LEU A 51 -3.89 -14.18 10.81
N ILE A 52 -2.71 -14.76 10.56
CA ILE A 52 -1.52 -14.02 10.16
C ILE A 52 -1.38 -14.15 8.66
N GLN A 53 -1.32 -13.02 7.97
CA GLN A 53 -1.23 -12.98 6.51
C GLN A 53 0.03 -12.28 6.08
N THR A 54 0.57 -12.70 4.94
CA THR A 54 1.67 -12.01 4.28
C THR A 54 1.40 -11.92 2.80
N TYR A 55 1.41 -10.69 2.29
CA TYR A 55 1.17 -10.39 0.89
C TYR A 55 2.43 -9.79 0.28
N THR A 56 2.61 -9.99 -1.02
CA THR A 56 3.72 -9.37 -1.75
C THR A 56 3.27 -8.90 -3.12
N ALA A 57 3.67 -7.68 -3.46
CA ALA A 57 3.49 -7.10 -4.78
C ALA A 57 4.72 -6.31 -5.19
N ARG A 58 4.90 -6.14 -6.49
CA ARG A 58 5.96 -5.29 -7.02
C ARG A 58 5.35 -4.05 -7.65
N VAL A 59 5.65 -2.89 -7.08
CA VAL A 59 5.30 -1.60 -7.67
C VAL A 59 6.22 -1.35 -8.87
N THR A 60 5.63 -1.16 -10.04
CA THR A 60 6.34 -0.92 -11.31
C THR A 60 6.24 0.53 -11.77
N ASP A 61 5.26 1.27 -11.25
CA ASP A 61 5.11 2.70 -11.49
C ASP A 61 4.62 3.43 -10.23
N LEU A 62 5.50 4.26 -9.67
CA LEU A 62 5.27 5.09 -8.49
C LEU A 62 5.48 6.57 -8.85
N VAL A 63 4.58 7.44 -8.37
CA VAL A 63 4.68 8.89 -8.52
C VAL A 63 4.56 9.55 -7.15
N GLU A 64 5.55 10.37 -6.78
CA GLU A 64 5.41 11.31 -5.67
C GLU A 64 4.70 12.56 -6.18
N TYR A 65 3.50 12.86 -5.68
CA TYR A 65 2.73 14.03 -6.12
C TYR A 65 2.79 15.20 -5.13
N ALA A 66 3.12 14.90 -3.87
CA ALA A 66 3.45 15.86 -2.83
C ALA A 66 4.47 15.21 -1.90
N LEU A 67 5.21 16.01 -1.11
CA LEU A 67 6.25 15.48 -0.23
C LEU A 67 5.72 14.31 0.62
N ASN A 68 6.37 13.15 0.52
CA ASN A 68 6.01 11.90 1.19
C ASN A 68 4.68 11.26 0.77
N HIS A 69 3.99 11.79 -0.25
CA HIS A 69 2.72 11.27 -0.74
C HIS A 69 2.89 10.63 -2.11
N TYR A 70 2.59 9.34 -2.19
CA TYR A 70 2.86 8.51 -3.35
C TYR A 70 1.58 7.92 -3.93
N LEU A 71 1.46 7.99 -5.25
CA LEU A 71 0.43 7.33 -6.04
C LEU A 71 1.04 6.12 -6.76
N ILE A 72 0.43 4.96 -6.60
CA ILE A 72 0.82 3.74 -7.31
C ILE A 72 -0.01 3.64 -8.59
N ARG A 73 0.66 3.66 -9.75
CA ARG A 73 0.03 3.59 -11.06
C ARG A 73 0.17 2.22 -11.73
N GLY A 74 1.12 1.41 -11.27
CA GLY A 74 1.43 0.10 -11.83
C GLY A 74 1.91 -0.88 -10.77
N VAL A 75 1.37 -2.10 -10.82
CA VAL A 75 1.70 -3.18 -9.90
C VAL A 75 1.71 -4.52 -10.63
N ASP A 76 2.70 -5.35 -10.32
CA ASP A 76 2.72 -6.78 -10.63
C ASP A 76 2.45 -7.57 -9.34
N GLY A 77 1.61 -8.61 -9.42
CA GLY A 77 1.30 -9.48 -8.28
C GLY A 77 0.04 -9.08 -7.51
N GLU A 78 0.02 -9.34 -6.19
CA GLU A 78 -1.20 -9.25 -5.39
C GLU A 78 -1.45 -7.84 -4.84
N GLY A 79 -2.44 -7.14 -5.40
CA GLY A 79 -2.79 -5.77 -4.98
C GLY A 79 -3.11 -5.62 -3.48
N SER A 80 -3.52 -6.67 -2.77
CA SER A 80 -3.72 -6.69 -1.31
C SER A 80 -2.49 -6.19 -0.55
N ALA A 81 -1.28 -6.48 -1.06
CA ALA A 81 -0.03 -6.02 -0.45
C ALA A 81 0.08 -4.48 -0.37
N LEU A 82 -0.63 -3.76 -1.25
CA LEU A 82 -0.62 -2.29 -1.30
C LEU A 82 -1.68 -1.65 -0.39
N LEU A 83 -2.58 -2.45 0.17
CA LEU A 83 -3.66 -2.02 1.05
C LEU A 83 -3.56 -2.68 2.44
N PRO A 84 -2.41 -2.51 3.13
CA PRO A 84 -2.17 -3.12 4.44
C PRO A 84 -3.30 -2.87 5.43
N GLY A 85 -3.86 -3.95 5.97
CA GLY A 85 -4.85 -3.91 7.03
C GLY A 85 -6.23 -3.41 6.60
N VAL A 86 -6.49 -3.34 5.29
CA VAL A 86 -7.78 -2.95 4.72
C VAL A 86 -8.47 -4.18 4.14
N THR A 87 -9.64 -4.54 4.67
CA THR A 87 -10.44 -5.67 4.15
C THR A 87 -11.81 -5.21 3.64
N GLY A 88 -12.42 -6.01 2.76
CA GLY A 88 -13.82 -5.86 2.38
C GLY A 88 -14.15 -4.71 1.42
N LEU A 89 -13.14 -4.05 0.82
CA LEU A 89 -13.37 -3.05 -0.21
C LEU A 89 -13.72 -3.74 -1.54
N GLY A 90 -14.96 -3.55 -2.02
CA GLY A 90 -15.33 -3.89 -3.39
C GLY A 90 -14.90 -2.78 -4.37
N GLY A 91 -14.68 -3.12 -5.64
CA GLY A 91 -14.40 -2.18 -6.73
C GLY A 91 -12.92 -2.01 -7.11
N HIS A 92 -12.65 -1.19 -8.12
CA HIS A 92 -11.30 -0.84 -8.56
C HIS A 92 -10.87 0.49 -7.93
N ILE A 93 -9.92 0.45 -6.99
CA ILE A 93 -9.38 1.62 -6.30
C ILE A 93 -7.94 1.79 -6.74
N ALA A 94 -7.50 3.03 -7.01
CA ALA A 94 -6.09 3.32 -7.22
C ALA A 94 -5.42 3.53 -5.84
N PRO A 95 -4.51 2.64 -5.42
CA PRO A 95 -3.87 2.75 -4.13
C PRO A 95 -2.74 3.80 -4.15
N GLY A 96 -2.51 4.40 -3.00
CA GLY A 96 -1.37 5.26 -2.71
C GLY A 96 -1.04 5.18 -1.23
N PHE A 97 0.00 5.91 -0.82
CA PHE A 97 0.40 5.94 0.58
C PHE A 97 1.14 7.22 0.95
N ILE A 98 1.14 7.52 2.25
CA ILE A 98 1.98 8.53 2.87
C ILE A 98 3.02 7.84 3.76
N LEU A 99 4.29 8.27 3.68
CA LEU A 99 5.34 7.87 4.63
C LEU A 99 5.73 9.03 5.55
N GLU A 100 5.26 8.99 6.79
CA GLU A 100 5.54 10.02 7.79
C GLU A 100 5.76 9.38 9.15
N ASP A 101 6.74 9.86 9.91
CA ASP A 101 7.00 9.44 11.29
C ASP A 101 7.13 7.91 11.46
N GLY A 102 7.71 7.23 10.46
CA GLY A 102 7.87 5.77 10.44
C GLY A 102 6.59 4.98 10.13
N GLN A 103 5.51 5.66 9.73
CA GLN A 103 4.21 5.06 9.42
C GLN A 103 3.98 4.95 7.91
N TYR A 104 3.37 3.84 7.48
CA TYR A 104 2.77 3.64 6.17
C TYR A 104 1.26 3.88 6.29
N LYS A 105 0.78 5.02 5.75
CA LYS A 105 -0.64 5.36 5.77
C LYS A 105 -1.23 5.17 4.38
N VAL A 106 -2.18 4.25 4.24
CA VAL A 106 -2.89 4.02 2.97
C VAL A 106 -3.71 5.26 2.59
N ILE A 107 -3.56 5.72 1.35
CA ILE A 107 -4.49 6.65 0.70
C ILE A 107 -5.19 5.90 -0.43
N MET A 108 -6.48 6.13 -0.57
CA MET A 108 -7.26 5.61 -1.68
C MET A 108 -7.70 6.76 -2.58
N TRP A 109 -7.37 6.65 -3.85
CA TRP A 109 -7.90 7.54 -4.86
C TRP A 109 -9.13 6.90 -5.49
N GLY A 110 -10.28 7.55 -5.30
CA GLY A 110 -11.50 7.15 -6.00
C GLY A 110 -11.31 7.39 -7.49
N ASN A 111 -11.28 6.32 -8.29
CA ASN A 111 -11.42 6.44 -9.73
C ASN A 111 -12.92 6.65 -10.06
N PRO A 112 -13.26 7.45 -11.08
CA PRO A 112 -14.63 7.50 -11.56
C PRO A 112 -15.03 6.11 -12.06
N PHE A 113 -16.29 5.74 -11.86
CA PHE A 113 -16.87 4.42 -12.16
C PHE A 113 -16.77 4.00 -13.65
N ASN A 114 -16.28 4.89 -14.54
CA ASN A 114 -16.18 4.67 -15.97
C ASN A 114 -14.71 4.49 -16.42
N PRO A 115 -14.30 3.31 -16.89
CA PRO A 115 -12.93 3.04 -17.33
C PRO A 115 -12.54 3.78 -18.62
N SER A 116 -13.49 4.40 -19.32
CA SER A 116 -13.23 5.28 -20.48
C SER A 116 -12.83 6.70 -20.08
N VAL A 117 -12.93 7.03 -18.79
CA VAL A 117 -12.52 8.32 -18.23
C VAL A 117 -11.21 8.06 -17.50
N GLU A 118 -10.10 8.28 -18.18
CA GLU A 118 -8.81 8.38 -17.52
C GLU A 118 -8.89 9.56 -16.55
N SER A 119 -8.69 9.30 -15.26
CA SER A 119 -8.62 10.35 -14.25
C SER A 119 -7.42 11.25 -14.56
N VAL A 120 -7.68 12.38 -15.22
CA VAL A 120 -6.70 13.45 -15.34
C VAL A 120 -6.61 14.12 -13.98
N TYR A 121 -5.71 13.65 -13.13
CA TYR A 121 -5.38 14.32 -11.88
C TYR A 121 -4.54 15.55 -12.21
N ASP A 122 -5.16 16.73 -12.17
CA ASP A 122 -4.48 18.02 -12.29
C ASP A 122 -3.80 18.32 -10.94
N LEU A 123 -2.63 17.72 -10.75
CA LEU A 123 -1.79 17.91 -9.58
C LEU A 123 -0.96 19.17 -9.82
N VAL A 124 -1.51 20.31 -9.40
CA VAL A 124 -0.85 21.63 -9.39
C VAL A 124 0.24 21.68 -8.33
#